data_AF-A0A1H6DCJ0-F1
#
_entry.id   AF-A0A1H6DCJ0-F1
#
_cell.length_a   1.000
_cell.length_b   1.000
_cell.length_c   1.000
_cell.angle_alpha   90.00
_cell.angle_beta   90.00
_cell.angle_gamma   90.00
#
_symmetry.space_group_name_H-M   'P 1'
#
loop_
_entity.id
_entity.type
_entity.pdbx_description
1 polymer ?
#
loop_
_entity_poly.entity_id
_entity_poly.type
_entity_poly.pdbx_seq_one_letter_code
_entity_poly.pdbx_strand_id
1 'polypeptide(L)' 'MSADDKTQAKVEQVKGKVKETAGHAVGNERLETEGRAEQAKGDAREAGEKVKDAAKDVLGD' A
#
# COMPACT_ATOMS: atom_id res chain seq x y z
N MET A 1 1.80 -3.45 -17.10
CA MET A 1 1.51 -3.83 -15.70
C MET A 1 0.32 -4.77 -15.63
N SER A 2 0.28 -5.67 -14.65
CA SER A 2 -0.90 -6.52 -14.40
C SER A 2 -1.87 -5.78 -13.45
N ALA A 3 -3.17 -5.91 -13.69
CA ALA A 3 -4.20 -5.32 -12.82
C ALA A 3 -4.12 -5.84 -11.37
N ASP A 4 -3.54 -7.03 -11.18
CA ASP A 4 -3.33 -7.70 -9.89
C ASP A 4 -2.43 -6.89 -8.93
N ASP A 5 -1.34 -6.27 -9.40
CA ASP A 5 -0.39 -5.57 -8.52
C ASP A 5 -0.98 -4.28 -7.94
N LYS A 6 -1.65 -3.47 -8.80
CA LYS A 6 -2.41 -2.29 -8.37
C LYS A 6 -3.56 -2.67 -7.42
N THR A 7 -4.18 -3.82 -7.64
CA THR A 7 -5.24 -4.32 -6.78
C THR A 7 -4.69 -4.75 -5.42
N GLN A 8 -3.55 -5.44 -5.37
CA GLN A 8 -2.88 -5.79 -4.12
C GLN A 8 -2.49 -4.56 -3.31
N ALA A 9 -1.91 -3.53 -3.94
CA ALA A 9 -1.53 -2.29 -3.25
C ALA A 9 -2.75 -1.62 -2.58
N LYS A 10 -3.88 -1.53 -3.30
CA LYS A 10 -5.13 -1.01 -2.73
C LYS A 10 -5.69 -1.88 -1.61
N VAL A 11 -5.61 -3.20 -1.74
CA VAL A 11 -6.06 -4.13 -0.69
C VAL A 11 -5.21 -3.96 0.57
N GLU A 12 -3.89 -3.84 0.45
CA GLU A 12 -2.98 -3.57 1.58
C GLU A 12 -3.32 -2.24 2.26
N GLN A 13 -3.58 -1.17 1.49
CA GLN A 13 -4.01 0.13 2.05
C GLN A 13 -5.34 0.04 2.80
N VAL A 14 -6.36 -0.60 2.21
CA VAL A 14 -7.69 -0.75 2.85
C VAL A 14 -7.57 -1.55 4.14
N LYS A 15 -6.84 -2.66 4.12
CA LYS A 15 -6.60 -3.49 5.29
C LYS A 15 -5.87 -2.72 6.39
N GLY A 16 -4.86 -1.94 6.01
CA GLY A 16 -4.14 -1.08 6.93
C GLY A 16 -5.05 -0.03 7.59
N LYS A 17 -5.93 0.60 6.82
CA LYS A 17 -6.94 1.55 7.34
C LYS A 17 -7.90 0.92 8.33
N VAL A 18 -8.35 -0.31 8.04
CA VAL A 18 -9.22 -1.07 8.94
C VAL A 18 -8.50 -1.36 10.25
N LYS A 19 -7.25 -1.83 10.21
CA LYS A 19 -6.46 -2.07 11.41
C LYS A 19 -6.16 -0.80 12.21
N GLU A 20 -5.89 0.31 11.53
CA GLU A 20 -5.69 1.59 12.18
C GLU A 20 -6.94 2.02 12.96
N THR A 21 -8.08 1.98 12.27
CA THR A 21 -9.37 2.39 12.86
C THR A 21 -9.79 1.45 13.98
N ALA A 22 -9.63 0.14 13.79
CA ALA A 22 -9.97 -0.85 14.80
C ALA A 22 -9.03 -0.76 16.01
N GLY A 23 -7.72 -0.56 15.79
CA GLY A 23 -6.71 -0.34 16.82
C GLY A 23 -7.02 0.88 17.66
N HIS A 24 -7.29 2.01 17.01
CA HIS A 24 -7.68 3.24 17.68
C HIS A 24 -8.98 3.07 18.48
N ALA A 25 -9.99 2.40 17.90
CA ALA A 25 -11.28 2.19 18.55
C ALA A 25 -11.20 1.32 19.82
N VAL A 26 -10.29 0.34 19.84
CA VAL A 26 -10.10 -0.57 20.98
C VAL A 26 -8.89 -0.24 21.86
N GLY A 27 -8.20 0.88 21.58
CA GLY A 27 -6.99 1.30 22.32
C GLY A 27 -5.79 0.38 22.15
N ASN A 28 -5.67 -0.32 21.02
CA ASN A 28 -4.58 -1.23 20.71
C ASN A 28 -3.56 -0.59 19.76
N GLU A 29 -2.50 -0.03 20.34
CA GLU A 29 -1.40 0.62 19.62
C GLU A 29 -0.70 -0.29 18.60
N ARG A 30 -0.64 -1.62 18.85
CA ARG A 30 -0.03 -2.54 17.89
C ARG A 30 -0.86 -2.64 16.62
N LEU A 31 -2.18 -2.76 16.76
CA LEU A 31 -3.09 -2.82 15.61
C LEU A 31 -3.03 -1.50 14.82
N GLU A 32 -2.96 -0.37 15.52
CA GLU A 32 -2.81 0.94 14.91
C GLU A 32 -1.51 1.05 14.09
N THR A 33 -0.40 0.66 14.71
CA THR A 33 0.93 0.70 14.09
C THR A 33 1.03 -0.26 12.90
N GLU A 34 0.48 -1.47 13.01
CA GLU A 34 0.39 -2.40 11.89
C GLU A 34 -0.44 -1.82 10.74
N GLY A 35 -1.53 -1.13 11.07
CA GLY A 35 -2.39 -0.48 10.09
C GLY A 35 -1.67 0.59 9.28
N ARG A 36 -0.92 1.46 9.96
CA ARG A 36 -0.08 2.47 9.31
C ARG A 36 1.06 1.86 8.49
N ALA A 37 1.67 0.78 8.98
CA ALA A 37 2.73 0.09 8.25
C ALA A 37 2.21 -0.56 6.96
N GLU A 38 1.04 -1.19 6.98
CA GLU A 38 0.39 -1.76 5.78
C GLU A 38 0.02 -0.67 4.76
N GLN A 39 -0.46 0.50 5.21
CA GLN A 39 -0.70 1.65 4.32
C GLN A 39 0.59 2.15 3.66
N ALA A 40 1.62 2.42 4.45
CA ALA A 40 2.90 2.91 3.94
C ALA A 40 3.55 1.94 2.95
N LYS A 41 3.40 0.63 3.18
CA LYS A 41 3.89 -0.41 2.27
C LYS A 41 3.14 -0.41 0.93
N GLY A 42 1.82 -0.21 0.97
CA GLY A 42 0.99 -0.05 -0.22
C GLY A 42 1.40 1.17 -1.06
N ASP A 43 1.62 2.32 -0.40
CA ASP A 43 2.09 3.55 -1.06
C ASP A 43 3.48 3.35 -1.70
N ALA A 44 4.40 2.72 -0.97
CA ALA A 44 5.74 2.43 -1.48
C ALA A 44 5.71 1.49 -2.70
N ARG A 45 4.83 0.49 -2.70
CA ARG A 45 4.60 -0.39 -3.85
C ARG A 45 4.05 0.39 -5.05
N GLU A 46 3.03 1.21 -4.86
CA GLU A 46 2.45 2.00 -5.95
C GLU A 46 3.47 2.99 -6.53
N ALA A 47 4.26 3.65 -5.69
CA ALA A 47 5.33 4.55 -6.13
C ALA A 47 6.42 3.78 -6.89
N GLY A 48 6.86 2.63 -6.38
CA GLY A 48 7.85 1.79 -7.05
C GLY A 48 7.36 1.25 -8.40
N GLU A 49 6.08 0.88 -8.48
CA GLU A 49 5.43 0.52 -9.75
C GLU A 49 5.45 1.69 -10.73
N LYS A 50 4.97 2.88 -10.34
CA LYS A 50 4.98 4.06 -11.22
C LYS A 50 6.38 4.40 -11.74
N VAL A 51 7.40 4.30 -10.89
CA VAL A 51 8.80 4.49 -11.29
C VAL A 51 9.24 3.43 -12.29
N LYS A 52 8.87 2.15 -12.07
CA LYS A 52 9.15 1.06 -13.02
C LYS A 52 8.47 1.27 -14.37
N ASP A 53 7.21 1.71 -14.39
CA ASP A 53 6.48 2.00 -15.63
C ASP A 53 7.14 3.18 -16.37
N ALA A 54 7.41 4.29 -15.69
CA ALA A 54 8.08 5.43 -16.30
C ALA A 54 9.49 5.09 -16.81
N ALA A 55 10.23 4.28 -16.07
CA ALA A 55 11.53 3.79 -16.51
C ALA A 55 11.41 2.88 -17.74
N LYS A 56 10.38 2.04 -17.82
CA LYS A 56 10.09 1.22 -19.01
C LYS A 56 9.75 2.09 -20.22
N ASP A 57 8.87 3.08 -20.05
CA ASP A 57 8.47 4.00 -21.12
C ASP A 57 9.66 4.82 -21.65
N VAL A 58 10.62 5.18 -20.79
CA VAL A 58 11.81 5.96 -21.18
C VAL A 58 12.95 5.10 -21.73
N LEU A 59 13.11 3.86 -21.24
CA LEU A 59 14.20 2.95 -21.65
C LEU A 59 13.81 2.01 -22.79
N GLY A 60 12.55 1.99 -23.24
CA GLY A 60 12.11 1.14 -24.34
C GLY A 60 10.74 1.51 -24.91
N ASP A 61 10.77 2.27 -26.01
CA ASP A 61 10.04 1.92 -27.23
C ASP A 61 11.09 1.57 -28.31
#